data_AF-A0A081P8A5-F1
#
_entry.id   AF-A0A081P8A5-F1
#
_cell.length_a   1.000
_cell.length_b   1.000
_cell.length_c   1.000
_cell.angle_alpha   90.00
_cell.angle_beta   90.00
_cell.angle_gamma   90.00
#
_symmetry.space_group_name_H-M   'P 1'
#
loop_
_entity.id
_entity.type
_entity.pdbx_description
1 polymer ?
#
loop_
_entity_poly.entity_id
_entity_poly.type
_entity_poly.pdbx_seq_one_letter_code
_entity_poly.pdbx_strand_id
1 'polypeptide(L)'
;MKKVYLSVLSAIIALFFTTTASAATGEGGVKLLTDTNYYGIQGYFTVPSDVFVSNDGSYIAFYLGLGDVCEGGISYTPSEKWKKFLNCGKQNPASNKSMPLASQPAAGEQIHIKLVNNLNDTASLYINGVESYTLPVQNSGSLKAPTKVKMVHTTQDNQDKNRYKNAAFSNVQVQTSKGGPYTTFPTNITPTFPFPSGKGDYEVIRSNPLATTLKAGK
;
A
#
# COMPACT_ATOMS: atom_id res chain seq x y z
N MET A 1 71.24 9.90 35.64
CA MET A 1 70.86 9.00 34.54
C MET A 1 69.36 8.75 34.58
N LYS A 2 68.73 8.66 33.40
CA LYS A 2 67.30 8.40 33.07
C LYS A 2 66.33 9.59 33.12
N LYS A 3 66.04 10.13 31.93
CA LYS A 3 64.79 10.81 31.55
C LYS A 3 63.66 9.77 31.52
N VAL A 4 62.45 10.15 31.95
CA VAL A 4 61.20 9.59 31.41
C VAL A 4 60.18 10.72 31.27
N TYR A 5 59.53 10.71 30.10
CA TYR A 5 58.62 11.70 29.52
C TYR A 5 57.15 11.44 29.92
N LEU A 6 56.34 12.51 29.78
CA LEU A 6 54.91 12.54 29.42
C LEU A 6 53.93 11.85 30.39
N SER A 7 52.69 12.27 30.57
CA SER A 7 51.79 13.03 29.68
C SER A 7 50.62 13.58 30.50
N VAL A 8 50.21 14.80 30.17
CA VAL A 8 48.94 15.42 30.57
C VAL A 8 47.79 14.63 29.97
N LEU A 9 46.92 14.05 30.78
CA LEU A 9 45.66 13.47 30.32
C LEU A 9 44.50 14.39 30.75
N SER A 10 44.19 15.35 29.88
CA SER A 10 42.96 16.12 29.96
C SER A 10 41.78 15.20 29.59
N ALA A 11 40.96 14.84 30.57
CA ALA A 11 39.70 14.18 30.32
C ALA A 11 38.69 15.21 29.77
N ILE A 12 38.64 15.33 28.43
CA ILE A 12 37.51 15.98 27.75
C ILE A 12 36.39 14.95 27.73
N ILE A 13 35.44 15.08 28.67
CA ILE A 13 34.15 14.40 28.56
C ILE A 13 33.37 15.14 27.48
N ALA A 14 33.47 14.66 26.24
CA ALA A 14 32.55 15.07 25.19
C ALA A 14 31.17 14.50 25.55
N LEU A 15 30.27 15.36 26.00
CA LEU A 15 28.83 15.12 25.93
C LEU A 15 28.49 14.96 24.45
N PHE A 16 28.45 13.71 23.97
CA PHE A 16 27.81 13.41 22.70
C PHE A 16 26.31 13.59 22.91
N PHE A 17 25.82 14.79 22.64
CA PHE A 17 24.45 14.94 22.16
C PHE A 17 24.41 14.21 20.81
N THR A 18 24.06 12.93 20.83
CA THR A 18 23.55 12.29 19.64
C THR A 18 22.25 13.02 19.33
N THR A 19 22.31 13.96 18.38
CA THR A 19 21.11 14.38 17.67
C THR A 19 20.52 13.09 17.10
N THR A 20 19.46 12.58 17.71
CA THR A 20 18.60 11.61 17.05
C THR A 20 18.12 12.32 15.81
N ALA A 21 18.73 12.02 14.66
CA ALA A 21 18.14 12.37 13.39
C ALA A 21 16.79 11.66 13.38
N SER A 22 15.72 12.43 13.58
CA SER A 22 14.38 11.97 13.26
C SER A 22 14.39 11.82 11.74
N ALA A 23 14.59 10.59 11.25
CA ALA A 23 14.23 10.26 9.89
C ALA A 23 12.74 10.62 9.73
N ALA A 24 12.44 11.47 8.75
CA ALA A 24 11.10 11.94 8.53
C ALA A 24 10.24 10.78 8.03
N THR A 25 9.15 10.55 8.73
CA THR A 25 8.11 9.56 8.45
C THR A 25 7.48 9.79 7.07
N GLY A 26 7.87 9.00 6.07
CA GLY A 26 7.46 9.18 4.69
C GLY A 26 6.29 8.28 4.29
N GLU A 27 5.18 8.89 3.86
CA GLU A 27 4.25 8.20 2.97
C GLU A 27 4.93 8.00 1.60
N GLY A 28 4.77 6.82 1.01
CA GLY A 28 5.33 6.47 -0.28
C GLY A 28 4.35 5.64 -1.10
N GLY A 29 4.42 5.72 -2.43
CA GLY A 29 3.57 4.87 -3.26
C GLY A 29 3.69 5.07 -4.75
N VAL A 30 3.15 4.10 -5.48
CA VAL A 30 3.01 4.09 -6.94
C VAL A 30 1.56 3.75 -7.28
N LYS A 31 0.95 4.56 -8.14
CA LYS A 31 -0.46 4.46 -8.51
C LYS A 31 -0.63 4.40 -10.03
N LEU A 32 -1.47 3.49 -10.50
CA LEU A 32 -2.07 3.52 -11.84
C LEU A 32 -3.55 3.84 -11.70
N LEU A 33 -4.00 4.91 -12.34
CA LEU A 33 -5.40 5.35 -12.31
C LEU A 33 -5.92 5.43 -13.75
N THR A 34 -7.09 4.86 -13.99
CA THR A 34 -7.73 4.96 -15.32
C THR A 34 -8.26 6.36 -15.58
N ASP A 35 -8.38 6.75 -16.85
CA ASP A 35 -9.09 7.98 -17.23
C ASP A 35 -10.58 7.78 -17.48
N THR A 36 -10.98 6.54 -17.80
CA THR A 36 -12.37 6.14 -17.98
C THR A 36 -12.95 5.61 -16.66
N ASN A 37 -14.28 5.72 -16.55
CA ASN A 37 -15.04 5.26 -15.39
C ASN A 37 -15.49 3.79 -15.56
N TYR A 38 -15.47 3.04 -14.47
CA TYR A 38 -15.84 1.63 -14.39
C TYR A 38 -16.71 1.34 -13.16
N TYR A 39 -17.37 0.19 -13.17
CA TYR A 39 -18.25 -0.28 -12.09
C TYR A 39 -17.51 -1.13 -11.05
N GLY A 40 -16.29 -1.55 -11.36
CA GLY A 40 -15.48 -2.39 -10.49
C GLY A 40 -14.16 -2.76 -11.13
N ILE A 41 -13.28 -3.32 -10.32
CA ILE A 41 -11.94 -3.76 -10.70
C ILE A 41 -11.61 -5.04 -9.95
N GLN A 42 -10.92 -5.96 -10.61
CA GLN A 42 -10.39 -7.16 -9.97
C GLN A 42 -9.04 -7.54 -10.53
N GLY A 43 -8.30 -8.39 -9.82
CA GLY A 43 -7.07 -8.99 -10.31
C GLY A 43 -6.44 -9.90 -9.26
N TYR A 44 -5.31 -10.48 -9.61
CA TYR A 44 -4.51 -11.27 -8.69
C TYR A 44 -3.32 -10.47 -8.21
N PHE A 45 -3.12 -10.44 -6.90
CA PHE A 45 -1.93 -9.89 -6.26
C PHE A 45 -0.98 -11.02 -5.87
N THR A 46 0.26 -10.96 -6.34
CA THR A 46 1.36 -11.81 -5.87
C THR A 46 1.97 -11.22 -4.61
N VAL A 47 1.93 -11.99 -3.53
CA VAL A 47 2.46 -11.63 -2.22
C VAL A 47 3.98 -11.49 -2.32
N PRO A 48 4.55 -10.34 -1.89
CA PRO A 48 5.98 -10.10 -2.05
C PRO A 48 6.82 -10.98 -1.12
N SER A 49 8.10 -11.12 -1.49
CA SER A 49 9.13 -11.72 -0.66
C SER A 49 9.97 -10.66 0.05
N ASP A 50 10.86 -11.08 0.97
CA ASP A 50 11.81 -10.19 1.65
C ASP A 50 11.12 -8.98 2.32
N VAL A 51 9.93 -9.23 2.89
CA VAL A 51 9.13 -8.18 3.54
C VAL A 51 9.74 -7.84 4.89
N PHE A 52 10.06 -6.57 5.06
CA PHE A 52 10.36 -5.98 6.35
C PHE A 52 9.58 -4.68 6.49
N VAL A 53 8.97 -4.50 7.65
CA VAL A 53 8.25 -3.28 8.03
C VAL A 53 8.64 -2.93 9.46
N SER A 54 8.89 -1.65 9.74
CA SER A 54 9.21 -1.18 11.09
C SER A 54 8.01 -1.34 12.05
N ASN A 55 8.27 -1.71 13.31
CA ASN A 55 7.21 -1.90 14.30
C ASN A 55 6.93 -0.62 15.11
N ASP A 56 6.51 0.43 14.41
CA ASP A 56 6.38 1.80 14.92
C ASP A 56 5.18 2.54 14.30
N GLY A 57 4.17 1.78 13.85
CA GLY A 57 3.05 2.30 13.07
C GLY A 57 3.27 2.27 11.55
N SER A 58 4.45 1.85 11.09
CA SER A 58 4.72 1.62 9.67
C SER A 58 3.90 0.47 9.09
N TYR A 59 3.59 0.55 7.79
CA TYR A 59 2.90 -0.49 7.05
C TYR A 59 3.27 -0.45 5.56
N ILE A 60 3.02 -1.56 4.86
CA ILE A 60 2.92 -1.59 3.40
C ILE A 60 1.51 -2.03 3.02
N ALA A 61 0.98 -1.53 1.90
CA ALA A 61 -0.33 -1.91 1.41
C ALA A 61 -0.41 -1.99 -0.11
N PHE A 62 -1.24 -2.91 -0.58
CA PHE A 62 -1.45 -3.24 -1.98
C PHE A 62 -2.94 -3.36 -2.23
N TYR A 63 -3.49 -2.50 -3.07
CA TYR A 63 -4.93 -2.38 -3.15
C TYR A 63 -5.45 -1.90 -4.49
N LEU A 64 -6.74 -2.12 -4.68
CA LEU A 64 -7.54 -1.58 -5.76
C LEU A 64 -8.37 -0.41 -5.22
N GLY A 65 -8.73 0.54 -6.09
CA GLY A 65 -9.54 1.69 -5.69
C GLY A 65 -10.64 2.05 -6.67
N LEU A 66 -11.71 2.63 -6.12
CA LEU A 66 -12.81 3.30 -6.81
C LEU A 66 -12.61 4.81 -6.63
N GLY A 67 -11.86 5.42 -7.55
CA GLY A 67 -11.33 6.78 -7.42
C GLY A 67 -10.48 6.89 -6.15
N ASP A 68 -10.61 8.01 -5.45
CA ASP A 68 -10.08 8.20 -4.09
C ASP A 68 -11.19 8.02 -3.03
N VAL A 69 -12.33 7.42 -3.40
CA VAL A 69 -13.52 7.29 -2.54
C VAL A 69 -13.48 6.03 -1.68
N CYS A 70 -13.22 4.89 -2.30
CA CYS A 70 -13.09 3.60 -1.61
C CYS A 70 -11.84 2.86 -2.11
N GLU A 71 -11.05 2.34 -1.18
CA GLU A 71 -9.81 1.60 -1.41
C GLU A 71 -9.85 0.30 -0.64
N GLY A 72 -9.60 -0.82 -1.32
CA GLY A 72 -9.72 -2.15 -0.72
C GLY A 72 -8.66 -3.11 -1.23
N GLY A 73 -8.10 -3.89 -0.32
CA GLY A 73 -7.02 -4.81 -0.62
C GLY A 73 -6.40 -5.39 0.63
N ILE A 74 -5.07 -5.49 0.60
CA ILE A 74 -4.27 -6.17 1.62
C ILE A 74 -3.12 -5.30 2.09
N SER A 75 -2.83 -5.36 3.38
CA SER A 75 -1.74 -4.62 4.02
C SER A 75 -0.95 -5.52 4.95
N TYR A 76 0.29 -5.15 5.23
CA TYR A 76 1.15 -5.83 6.19
C TYR A 76 1.62 -4.87 7.27
N THR A 77 1.51 -5.33 8.51
CA THR A 77 2.13 -4.70 9.68
C THR A 77 2.85 -5.77 10.50
N PRO A 78 3.94 -5.47 11.21
CA PRO A 78 4.67 -6.48 11.98
C PRO A 78 3.84 -7.16 13.07
N SER A 79 2.93 -6.40 13.70
CA SER A 79 2.06 -6.85 14.80
C SER A 79 0.93 -7.77 14.34
N GLU A 80 0.25 -7.43 13.24
CA GLU A 80 -0.94 -8.15 12.78
C GLU A 80 -0.71 -9.00 11.52
N LYS A 81 0.51 -8.97 10.96
CA LYS A 81 0.88 -9.61 9.70
C LYS A 81 -0.01 -9.15 8.53
N TRP A 82 -0.34 -10.03 7.59
CA TRP A 82 -1.19 -9.70 6.45
C TRP A 82 -2.64 -9.53 6.88
N LYS A 83 -3.21 -8.39 6.53
CA LYS A 83 -4.59 -7.99 6.77
C LYS A 83 -5.30 -7.75 5.46
N LYS A 84 -6.61 -7.97 5.46
CA LYS A 84 -7.52 -7.38 4.46
C LYS A 84 -8.11 -6.10 5.01
N PHE A 85 -8.40 -5.15 4.15
CA PHE A 85 -9.05 -3.90 4.53
C PHE A 85 -9.95 -3.35 3.43
N LEU A 86 -10.99 -2.62 3.82
CA LEU A 86 -11.78 -1.75 2.95
C LEU A 86 -11.94 -0.41 3.66
N ASN A 87 -11.48 0.66 3.02
CA ASN A 87 -11.58 2.03 3.51
C ASN A 87 -12.34 2.89 2.50
N CYS A 88 -13.51 3.36 2.89
CA CYS A 88 -14.42 4.23 2.17
C CYS A 88 -14.62 5.59 2.87
N GLY A 89 -13.73 5.92 3.82
CA GLY A 89 -13.83 7.12 4.65
C GLY A 89 -12.97 7.04 5.89
N LYS A 90 -12.00 7.95 6.03
CA LYS A 90 -11.05 7.95 7.15
C LYS A 90 -11.68 8.39 8.48
N GLN A 91 -12.75 9.18 8.46
CA GLN A 91 -13.32 9.81 9.65
C GLN A 91 -14.58 9.12 10.17
N ASN A 92 -15.17 8.21 9.38
CA ASN A 92 -16.35 7.45 9.78
C ASN A 92 -15.97 5.98 10.03
N PRO A 93 -16.02 5.50 11.30
CA PRO A 93 -15.73 4.10 11.62
C PRO A 93 -16.62 3.10 10.87
N ALA A 94 -17.85 3.47 10.48
CA ALA A 94 -18.72 2.61 9.68
C ALA A 94 -18.23 2.44 8.23
N SER A 95 -17.38 3.35 7.75
CA SER A 95 -16.84 3.39 6.39
C SER A 95 -15.43 2.80 6.28
N ASN A 96 -14.87 2.22 7.35
CA ASN A 96 -13.54 1.61 7.31
C ASN A 96 -13.51 0.33 8.15
N LYS A 97 -12.95 -0.75 7.60
CA LYS A 97 -12.76 -2.00 8.32
C LYS A 97 -11.49 -2.71 7.86
N SER A 98 -10.78 -3.30 8.81
CA SER A 98 -9.61 -4.14 8.56
C SER A 98 -9.56 -5.31 9.53
N MET A 99 -8.98 -6.44 9.09
CA MET A 99 -8.67 -7.57 9.97
C MET A 99 -7.56 -8.44 9.41
N PRO A 100 -6.81 -9.16 10.26
CA PRO A 100 -5.87 -10.19 9.81
C PRO A 100 -6.53 -11.20 8.88
N LEU A 101 -5.81 -11.67 7.87
CA LEU A 101 -6.23 -12.81 7.08
C LEU A 101 -6.25 -14.06 7.97
N ALA A 102 -7.31 -14.87 7.84
CA ALA A 102 -7.46 -16.11 8.60
C ALA A 102 -6.34 -17.12 8.30
N SER A 103 -5.87 -17.15 7.06
CA SER A 103 -4.65 -17.84 6.64
C SER A 103 -3.63 -16.82 6.17
N GLN A 104 -2.41 -16.90 6.67
CA GLN A 104 -1.32 -16.00 6.28
C GLN A 104 -0.66 -16.53 5.01
N PRO A 105 -0.67 -15.75 3.91
CA PRO A 105 -0.15 -16.22 2.64
C PRO A 105 1.38 -16.31 2.66
N ALA A 106 1.91 -17.26 1.90
CA ALA A 106 3.35 -17.35 1.66
C ALA A 106 3.80 -16.33 0.60
N ALA A 107 5.10 -16.01 0.58
CA ALA A 107 5.68 -15.23 -0.50
C ALA A 107 5.48 -15.94 -1.85
N GLY A 108 5.10 -15.19 -2.89
CA GLY A 108 4.77 -15.71 -4.22
C GLY A 108 3.33 -16.22 -4.37
N GLU A 109 2.59 -16.43 -3.28
CA GLU A 109 1.18 -16.82 -3.34
C GLU A 109 0.33 -15.72 -3.99
N GLN A 110 -0.71 -16.13 -4.73
CA GLN A 110 -1.63 -15.21 -5.37
C GLN A 110 -2.92 -15.06 -4.57
N ILE A 111 -3.31 -13.80 -4.33
CA ILE A 111 -4.57 -13.43 -3.71
C ILE A 111 -5.44 -12.76 -4.77
N HIS A 112 -6.63 -13.30 -5.00
CA HIS A 112 -7.62 -12.61 -5.84
C HIS A 112 -8.28 -11.48 -5.04
N ILE A 113 -8.20 -10.27 -5.57
CA ILE A 113 -8.81 -9.07 -4.99
C ILE A 113 -9.82 -8.54 -6.00
N LYS A 114 -11.06 -8.30 -5.53
CA LYS A 114 -12.11 -7.68 -6.34
C LYS A 114 -12.81 -6.59 -5.53
N LEU A 115 -12.95 -5.42 -6.13
CA LEU A 115 -13.61 -4.26 -5.55
C LEU A 115 -14.74 -3.80 -6.47
N VAL A 116 -15.94 -3.69 -5.92
CA VAL A 116 -17.17 -3.39 -6.67
C VAL A 116 -17.79 -2.10 -6.17
N ASN A 117 -18.19 -1.23 -7.09
CA ASN A 117 -19.06 -0.09 -6.83
C ASN A 117 -20.52 -0.55 -6.96
N ASN A 118 -21.26 -0.55 -5.86
CA ASN A 118 -22.65 -1.04 -5.85
C ASN A 118 -23.66 -0.01 -6.41
N LEU A 119 -23.20 1.20 -6.75
CA LEU A 119 -23.99 2.34 -7.25
C LEU A 119 -25.07 2.83 -6.28
N ASN A 120 -24.91 2.52 -5.00
CA ASN A 120 -25.85 2.88 -3.95
C ASN A 120 -25.13 3.52 -2.76
N ASP A 121 -23.96 4.16 -2.98
CA ASP A 121 -23.08 4.68 -1.92
C ASP A 121 -22.43 3.61 -1.05
N THR A 122 -22.29 2.39 -1.58
CA THR A 122 -21.51 1.33 -0.92
C THR A 122 -20.50 0.72 -1.88
N ALA A 123 -19.44 0.14 -1.32
CA ALA A 123 -18.49 -0.68 -2.04
C ALA A 123 -18.36 -2.05 -1.38
N SER A 124 -18.15 -3.08 -2.19
CA SER A 124 -17.94 -4.46 -1.72
C SER A 124 -16.54 -4.94 -2.09
N LEU A 125 -15.82 -5.46 -1.11
CA LEU A 125 -14.51 -6.09 -1.27
C LEU A 125 -14.65 -7.60 -1.17
N TYR A 126 -14.09 -8.30 -2.15
CA TYR A 126 -13.95 -9.74 -2.16
C TYR A 126 -12.46 -10.12 -2.12
N ILE A 127 -12.12 -11.09 -1.29
CA ILE A 127 -10.78 -11.67 -1.18
C ILE A 127 -10.93 -13.17 -1.45
N ASN A 128 -10.19 -13.68 -2.45
CA ASN A 128 -10.27 -15.07 -2.90
C ASN A 128 -11.72 -15.51 -3.21
N GLY A 129 -12.48 -14.64 -3.87
CA GLY A 129 -13.88 -14.89 -4.25
C GLY A 129 -14.92 -14.74 -3.13
N VAL A 130 -14.50 -14.60 -1.87
CA VAL A 130 -15.42 -14.45 -0.72
C VAL A 130 -15.61 -12.98 -0.37
N GLU A 131 -16.86 -12.55 -0.24
CA GLU A 131 -17.17 -11.19 0.22
C GLU A 131 -16.62 -10.99 1.62
N SER A 132 -15.69 -10.06 1.75
CA SER A 132 -15.07 -9.73 3.04
C SER A 132 -15.82 -8.62 3.73
N TYR A 133 -16.14 -7.55 2.99
CA TYR A 133 -16.83 -6.37 3.51
C TYR A 133 -17.74 -5.76 2.46
N THR A 134 -18.85 -5.19 2.91
CA THR A 134 -19.63 -4.21 2.18
C THR A 134 -19.81 -3.00 3.10
N LEU A 135 -19.26 -1.85 2.73
CA LEU A 135 -19.23 -0.64 3.57
C LEU A 135 -19.83 0.57 2.85
N PRO A 136 -20.51 1.47 3.58
CA PRO A 136 -20.95 2.75 3.04
C PRO A 136 -19.79 3.72 2.84
N VAL A 137 -19.90 4.62 1.86
CA VAL A 137 -19.01 5.78 1.72
C VAL A 137 -19.27 6.81 2.81
N GLN A 138 -18.25 7.56 3.19
CA GLN A 138 -18.42 8.66 4.16
C GLN A 138 -19.30 9.78 3.63
N ASN A 139 -19.19 10.13 2.34
CA ASN A 139 -19.92 11.23 1.72
C ASN A 139 -20.94 10.69 0.71
N SER A 140 -22.24 10.84 0.98
CA SER A 140 -23.29 10.38 0.05
C SER A 140 -23.17 11.02 -1.33
N GLY A 141 -23.54 10.28 -2.38
CA GLY A 141 -23.39 10.66 -3.78
C GLY A 141 -22.08 10.19 -4.42
N SER A 142 -21.05 9.87 -3.62
CA SER A 142 -19.69 9.61 -4.12
C SER A 142 -19.54 8.31 -4.91
N LEU A 143 -20.45 7.33 -4.71
CA LEU A 143 -20.50 6.07 -5.46
C LEU A 143 -21.93 5.77 -5.93
N LYS A 144 -22.58 6.75 -6.58
CA LYS A 144 -23.86 6.55 -7.29
C LYS A 144 -23.70 6.30 -8.80
N ALA A 145 -22.51 6.55 -9.33
CA ALA A 145 -22.16 6.37 -10.73
C ALA A 145 -20.80 5.63 -10.86
N PRO A 146 -20.48 5.06 -12.03
CA PRO A 146 -19.15 4.54 -12.33
C PRO A 146 -18.08 5.59 -12.06
N THR A 147 -16.90 5.14 -11.63
CA THR A 147 -15.78 6.03 -11.30
C THR A 147 -14.47 5.46 -11.84
N LYS A 148 -13.44 6.29 -11.92
CA LYS A 148 -12.08 5.84 -12.27
C LYS A 148 -11.66 4.74 -11.32
N VAL A 149 -10.88 3.78 -11.79
CA VAL A 149 -10.36 2.71 -10.94
C VAL A 149 -8.84 2.74 -10.91
N LYS A 150 -8.26 2.25 -9.81
CA LYS A 150 -6.81 2.29 -9.63
C LYS A 150 -6.24 1.02 -9.04
N MET A 151 -4.95 0.83 -9.28
CA MET A 151 -4.06 -0.08 -8.55
C MET A 151 -3.03 0.77 -7.80
N VAL A 152 -2.73 0.41 -6.56
CA VAL A 152 -1.77 1.13 -5.74
C VAL A 152 -0.90 0.17 -4.94
N HIS A 153 0.40 0.44 -4.93
CA HIS A 153 1.35 -0.08 -3.94
C HIS A 153 1.78 1.11 -3.08
N THR A 154 1.68 1.03 -1.76
CA THR A 154 1.98 2.15 -0.84
C THR A 154 2.68 1.68 0.42
N THR A 155 3.30 2.62 1.12
CA THR A 155 3.96 2.44 2.41
C THR A 155 3.72 3.67 3.29
N GLN A 156 3.60 3.44 4.59
CA GLN A 156 3.96 4.41 5.61
C GLN A 156 5.27 3.91 6.21
N ASP A 157 6.36 4.64 6.03
CA ASP A 157 7.66 4.28 6.56
C ASP A 157 8.16 5.35 7.54
N ASN A 158 8.12 5.02 8.82
CA ASN A 158 8.50 5.96 9.87
C ASN A 158 10.01 5.96 10.16
N GLN A 159 10.77 5.04 9.56
CA GLN A 159 12.19 4.83 9.85
C GLN A 159 13.04 4.59 8.59
N ASP A 160 12.48 4.77 7.40
CA ASP A 160 13.13 4.50 6.11
C ASP A 160 13.69 3.06 5.99
N LYS A 161 13.00 2.08 6.59
CA LYS A 161 13.45 0.67 6.63
C LYS A 161 12.52 -0.29 5.92
N ASN A 162 11.31 0.14 5.57
CA ASN A 162 10.34 -0.74 4.92
C ASN A 162 10.90 -1.20 3.59
N ARG A 163 10.76 -2.49 3.30
CA ARG A 163 11.21 -3.08 2.05
C ARG A 163 10.41 -4.32 1.72
N TYR A 164 10.38 -4.64 0.44
CA TYR A 164 9.85 -5.89 -0.08
C TYR A 164 10.31 -6.10 -1.51
N LYS A 165 10.24 -7.33 -2.02
CA LYS A 165 10.56 -7.67 -3.41
C LYS A 165 9.38 -8.28 -4.15
N ASN A 166 9.24 -7.91 -5.42
CA ASN A 166 8.36 -8.56 -6.40
C ASN A 166 6.87 -8.59 -6.03
N ALA A 167 6.34 -7.51 -5.43
CA ALA A 167 4.89 -7.35 -5.34
C ALA A 167 4.33 -7.07 -6.73
N ALA A 168 3.27 -7.77 -7.14
CA ALA A 168 2.73 -7.58 -8.48
C ALA A 168 1.22 -7.82 -8.55
N PHE A 169 0.53 -6.94 -9.23
CA PHE A 169 -0.78 -7.25 -9.79
C PHE A 169 -0.62 -7.98 -11.14
N SER A 170 -1.57 -8.86 -11.45
CA SER A 170 -1.65 -9.63 -12.68
C SER A 170 -3.11 -9.94 -13.03
N ASN A 171 -3.39 -10.21 -14.31
CA ASN A 171 -4.74 -10.48 -14.83
C ASN A 171 -5.78 -9.47 -14.33
N VAL A 172 -5.40 -8.20 -14.32
CA VAL A 172 -6.27 -7.12 -13.83
C VAL A 172 -7.33 -6.86 -14.87
N GLN A 173 -8.56 -6.75 -14.40
CA GLN A 173 -9.75 -6.57 -15.22
C GLN A 173 -10.67 -5.51 -14.61
N VAL A 174 -11.47 -4.89 -15.46
CA VAL A 174 -12.43 -3.85 -15.10
C VAL A 174 -13.83 -4.21 -15.59
N GLN A 175 -14.84 -3.80 -14.84
CA GLN A 175 -16.24 -4.03 -15.18
C GLN A 175 -16.82 -2.79 -15.87
N THR A 176 -17.24 -2.95 -17.13
CA THR A 176 -17.70 -1.84 -17.99
C THR A 176 -19.19 -1.55 -17.89
N SER A 177 -19.97 -2.45 -17.30
CA SER A 177 -21.41 -2.28 -17.04
C SER A 177 -21.81 -2.93 -15.71
N LYS A 178 -22.84 -2.40 -15.04
CA LYS A 178 -23.31 -2.93 -13.75
C LYS A 178 -23.69 -4.41 -13.87
N GLY A 179 -23.00 -5.28 -13.14
CA GLY A 179 -23.25 -6.73 -13.17
C GLY A 179 -22.79 -7.43 -14.46
N GLY A 180 -22.19 -6.71 -15.41
CA GLY A 180 -21.69 -7.25 -16.66
C GLY A 180 -20.34 -7.98 -16.53
N PRO A 181 -19.81 -8.49 -17.64
CA PRO A 181 -18.53 -9.19 -17.66
C PRO A 181 -17.37 -8.25 -17.32
N TYR A 182 -16.28 -8.86 -16.84
CA TYR A 182 -15.01 -8.19 -16.65
C TYR A 182 -14.19 -8.26 -17.92
N THR A 183 -13.56 -7.15 -18.28
CA THR A 183 -12.70 -7.00 -19.46
C THR A 183 -11.29 -6.61 -19.04
N THR A 184 -10.29 -6.83 -19.88
CA THR A 184 -8.89 -6.52 -19.56
C THR A 184 -8.71 -5.06 -19.14
N PHE A 185 -7.93 -4.82 -18.10
CA PHE A 185 -7.57 -3.48 -17.65
C PHE A 185 -6.91 -2.68 -18.79
N PRO A 186 -7.24 -1.39 -18.98
CA PRO A 186 -6.70 -0.60 -20.10
C PRO A 186 -5.17 -0.57 -20.10
N THR A 187 -4.58 -0.64 -21.29
CA THR A 187 -3.13 -0.50 -21.49
C THR A 187 -2.72 0.99 -21.54
N ASN A 188 -1.40 1.28 -21.50
CA ASN A 188 -0.82 2.62 -21.65
C ASN A 188 -1.16 3.67 -20.54
N ILE A 189 -1.53 3.23 -19.35
CA ILE A 189 -1.64 4.12 -18.19
C ILE A 189 -0.25 4.36 -17.59
N THR A 190 0.09 5.63 -17.39
CA THR A 190 1.38 6.02 -16.81
C THR A 190 1.33 5.95 -15.28
N PRO A 191 2.29 5.29 -14.61
CA PRO A 191 2.40 5.32 -13.17
C PRO A 191 2.61 6.73 -12.64
N THR A 192 1.92 7.05 -11.56
CA THR A 192 2.08 8.31 -10.81
C THR A 192 2.60 8.00 -9.41
N PHE A 193 3.34 8.95 -8.84
CA PHE A 193 3.87 8.87 -7.49
C PHE A 193 3.12 9.89 -6.63
N PRO A 194 2.06 9.46 -5.90
CA PRO A 194 1.24 10.39 -5.12
C PRO A 194 1.99 11.09 -3.98
N PHE A 195 3.14 10.55 -3.57
CA PHE A 195 3.97 11.10 -2.50
C PHE A 195 5.37 11.42 -3.05
N PRO A 196 5.75 12.71 -3.16
CA PRO A 196 7.03 13.11 -3.74
C PRO A 196 8.25 12.52 -3.04
N SER A 197 8.17 12.34 -1.71
CA SER A 197 9.23 11.80 -0.85
C SER A 197 9.58 10.35 -1.19
N GLY A 198 8.59 9.47 -1.34
CA GLY A 198 8.80 8.04 -1.55
C GLY A 198 9.11 7.62 -2.99
N LYS A 199 9.23 8.54 -3.94
CA LYS A 199 9.47 8.19 -5.37
C LYS A 199 10.78 7.42 -5.56
N GLY A 200 11.82 7.72 -4.76
CA GLY A 200 13.15 7.12 -4.88
C GLY A 200 13.24 5.66 -4.42
N ASP A 201 12.31 5.22 -3.58
CA ASP A 201 12.40 3.92 -2.90
C ASP A 201 11.71 2.81 -3.69
N TYR A 202 10.76 3.18 -4.56
CA TYR A 202 10.06 2.24 -5.43
C TYR A 202 10.80 2.01 -6.74
N GLU A 203 11.17 0.74 -6.98
CA GLU A 203 11.55 0.25 -8.30
C GLU A 203 10.32 -0.31 -9.02
N VAL A 204 9.92 0.31 -10.12
CA VAL A 204 8.81 -0.15 -10.96
C VAL A 204 9.32 -1.20 -11.93
N ILE A 205 9.07 -2.48 -11.64
CA ILE A 205 9.44 -3.63 -12.48
C ILE A 205 8.57 -3.67 -13.73
N ARG A 206 7.27 -3.39 -13.57
CA ARG A 206 6.31 -3.30 -14.67
C ARG A 206 5.25 -2.24 -14.36
N SER A 207 4.98 -1.39 -15.33
CA SER A 207 4.02 -0.29 -15.17
C SER A 207 2.57 -0.72 -15.37
N ASN A 208 2.24 -1.79 -16.09
CA ASN A 208 0.87 -2.22 -16.27
C ASN A 208 0.77 -3.73 -16.63
N PRO A 209 0.08 -4.55 -15.82
CA PRO A 209 -0.37 -4.26 -14.45
C PRO A 209 0.80 -4.00 -13.49
N LEU A 210 0.56 -3.22 -12.45
CA LEU A 210 1.62 -2.69 -11.56
C LEU A 210 2.44 -3.81 -10.90
N ALA A 211 3.76 -3.76 -11.03
CA ALA A 211 4.68 -4.59 -10.28
C ALA A 211 5.85 -3.75 -9.76
N THR A 212 6.19 -3.90 -8.49
CA THR A 212 7.24 -3.11 -7.86
C THR A 212 8.07 -3.91 -6.86
N THR A 213 9.23 -3.35 -6.55
CA THR A 213 10.04 -3.63 -5.37
C THR A 213 10.15 -2.34 -4.57
N LEU A 214 10.13 -2.43 -3.25
CA LEU A 214 10.43 -1.30 -2.35
C LEU A 214 11.80 -1.56 -1.73
N LYS A 215 12.73 -0.63 -1.94
CA LYS A 215 14.01 -0.61 -1.26
C LYS A 215 13.83 0.14 0.06
N ALA A 216 14.59 -0.26 1.08
CA ALA A 216 14.70 0.57 2.27
C ALA A 216 15.25 1.95 1.85
N GLY A 217 14.72 3.01 2.46
CA GLY A 217 15.21 4.36 2.22
C GLY A 217 16.69 4.48 2.57
N LYS A 218 17.35 5.46 1.94
CA LYS A 218 18.80 5.70 2.11
C LYS A 218 19.11 6.54 3.33
#